data_AF-A0A9Q4AEB5-F1
#
_entry.id   AF-A0A9Q4AEB5-F1
#
_cell.length_a   1.000
_cell.length_b   1.000
_cell.length_c   1.000
_cell.angle_alpha   90.00
_cell.angle_beta   90.00
_cell.angle_gamma   90.00
#
_symmetry.space_group_name_H-M   'P 1'
#
loop_
_entity.id
_entity.type
_entity.pdbx_description
1 polymer ?
#
loop_
_entity_poly.entity_id
_entity_poly.type
_entity_poly.pdbx_seq_one_letter_code
_entity_poly.pdbx_strand_id
1 'polypeptide(L)'
;MKNRDLKTTLIISVSIPISIIATFILLYFGNITFNIMTLGGMALGIGMLVDNSIVVLENIYRLRENGLDSQSASIEGAKEVSMAVSASTLTTIAVFAPMVFVEGITARGEKPTSLGVGWIAQ
;
A
#
# COMPACT_ATOMS: atom_id res chain seq x y z
N MET A 1 23.72 17.87 17.16
CA MET A 1 22.38 17.97 16.53
C MET A 1 22.37 17.74 15.01
N LYS A 2 23.31 16.97 14.38
CA LYS A 2 23.41 16.84 12.90
C LYS A 2 23.33 15.41 12.33
N ASN A 3 23.26 14.36 13.16
CA ASN A 3 23.48 12.97 12.70
C ASN A 3 22.23 12.07 12.69
N ARG A 4 21.03 12.59 12.99
CA ARG A 4 19.81 11.78 13.13
C ARG A 4 19.16 11.44 11.79
N ASP A 5 19.14 12.40 10.87
CA ASP A 5 18.48 12.23 9.57
C ASP A 5 19.21 11.23 8.68
N LEU A 6 20.55 11.18 8.73
CA LEU A 6 21.34 10.31 7.86
C LEU A 6 21.02 8.81 8.02
N LYS A 7 20.80 8.33 9.24
CA LYS A 7 20.50 6.91 9.47
C LYS A 7 19.09 6.54 9.01
N THR A 8 18.10 7.36 9.35
CA THR A 8 16.71 7.16 8.95
C THR A 8 16.57 7.27 7.42
N THR A 9 17.20 8.27 6.80
CA THR A 9 17.24 8.42 5.34
C THR A 9 17.94 7.23 4.66
N LEU A 10 19.02 6.69 5.22
CA LEU A 10 19.69 5.51 4.65
C LEU A 10 18.77 4.29 4.66
N ILE A 11 18.03 4.09 5.75
CA ILE A 11 17.12 2.96 5.86
C ILE A 11 15.96 3.11 4.86
N ILE A 12 15.38 4.31 4.73
CA ILE A 12 14.33 4.58 3.72
C ILE A 12 14.88 4.34 2.31
N SER A 13 16.10 4.82 2.03
CA SER A 13 16.76 4.63 0.73
C SER A 13 17.00 3.17 0.38
N VAL A 14 17.16 2.28 1.36
CA VAL A 14 17.34 0.84 1.15
C VAL A 14 15.98 0.10 1.10
N SER A 15 14.98 0.57 1.86
CA SER A 15 13.63 -0.01 1.84
C SER A 15 12.93 0.14 0.48
N ILE A 16 13.13 1.27 -0.22
CA ILE A 16 12.53 1.51 -1.54
C ILE A 16 12.94 0.44 -2.57
N PRO A 17 14.23 0.19 -2.84
CA PRO A 17 14.64 -0.83 -3.81
C PRO A 17 14.26 -2.25 -3.37
N ILE A 18 14.29 -2.55 -2.06
CA ILE A 18 13.81 -3.85 -1.54
C ILE A 18 12.34 -4.06 -1.88
N SER A 19 11.50 -3.04 -1.68
CA SER A 19 10.07 -3.12 -1.98
C SER A 19 9.81 -3.35 -3.47
N ILE A 20 10.54 -2.63 -4.34
CA ILE A 20 10.44 -2.80 -5.79
C ILE A 20 10.77 -4.25 -6.18
N ILE A 21 11.89 -4.80 -5.68
CA ILE A 21 12.30 -6.18 -5.95
C ILE A 21 11.23 -7.17 -5.48
N ALA A 22 10.70 -6.99 -4.27
CA ALA A 22 9.65 -7.85 -3.73
C ALA A 22 8.39 -7.87 -4.62
N THR A 23 8.00 -6.72 -5.18
CA THR A 23 6.85 -6.64 -6.08
C THR A 23 7.11 -7.33 -7.41
N PHE A 24 8.28 -7.14 -8.03
CA PHE A 24 8.63 -7.86 -9.27
C PHE A 24 8.66 -9.37 -9.07
N ILE A 25 9.14 -9.85 -7.91
CA ILE A 25 9.11 -11.26 -7.55
C ILE A 25 7.67 -11.78 -7.48
N LEU A 26 6.76 -11.06 -6.80
CA LEU A 26 5.36 -11.44 -6.70
C LEU A 26 4.65 -11.51 -8.05
N LEU A 27 4.94 -10.58 -8.97
CA LEU A 27 4.39 -10.61 -10.33
C LEU A 27 4.90 -11.79 -11.15
N TYR A 28 6.20 -12.08 -11.03
CA TYR A 28 6.82 -13.20 -11.72
C TYR A 28 6.17 -14.53 -11.30
N PHE A 29 5.90 -14.70 -10.00
CA PHE A 29 5.16 -15.86 -9.51
C PHE A 29 3.66 -15.82 -9.88
N GLY A 30 3.06 -14.63 -9.93
CA GLY A 30 1.65 -14.44 -10.27
C GLY A 30 1.32 -14.55 -11.77
N ASN A 31 2.31 -14.67 -12.66
CA ASN A 31 2.13 -14.64 -14.12
C ASN A 31 1.28 -13.45 -14.61
N ILE A 32 1.34 -12.32 -13.91
CA ILE A 32 0.53 -11.13 -14.24
C ILE A 32 1.26 -10.35 -15.33
N THR A 33 0.54 -10.05 -16.41
CA THR A 33 1.07 -9.27 -17.53
C THR A 33 1.25 -7.80 -17.14
N PHE A 34 2.36 -7.20 -17.55
CA PHE A 34 2.59 -5.76 -17.41
C PHE A 34 1.65 -4.98 -18.34
N ASN A 35 0.51 -4.53 -17.82
CA ASN A 35 -0.38 -3.59 -18.48
C ASN A 35 -0.58 -2.34 -17.61
N ILE A 36 -1.13 -1.27 -18.17
CA ILE A 36 -1.32 0.02 -17.47
C ILE A 36 -2.22 -0.12 -16.23
N MET A 37 -3.22 -0.99 -16.28
CA MET A 37 -4.11 -1.28 -15.14
C MET A 37 -3.35 -1.96 -13.99
N THR A 38 -2.54 -2.98 -14.31
CA THR A 38 -1.65 -3.66 -13.36
C THR A 38 -0.58 -2.72 -12.81
N LEU A 39 0.06 -1.91 -13.66
CA LEU A 39 1.04 -0.89 -13.25
C LEU A 39 0.42 0.12 -12.27
N GLY A 40 -0.81 0.56 -12.52
CA GLY A 40 -1.55 1.44 -11.61
C GLY A 40 -1.85 0.78 -10.27
N GLY A 41 -2.35 -0.45 -10.27
CA GLY A 41 -2.62 -1.21 -9.04
C GLY A 41 -1.35 -1.50 -8.23
N MET A 42 -0.24 -1.81 -8.90
CA MET A 42 1.05 -2.02 -8.26
C MET A 42 1.62 -0.76 -7.63
N ALA A 43 1.57 0.37 -8.32
CA ALA A 43 2.06 1.64 -7.76
C ALA A 43 1.34 1.98 -6.45
N LEU A 44 0.03 1.74 -6.40
CA LEU A 44 -0.79 1.93 -5.20
C LEU A 44 -0.45 0.92 -4.10
N GLY A 45 -0.39 -0.37 -4.45
CA GLY A 45 -0.05 -1.43 -3.50
C GLY A 45 1.34 -1.29 -2.89
N ILE A 46 2.34 -0.97 -3.72
CA ILE A 46 3.71 -0.68 -3.28
C ILE A 46 3.72 0.52 -2.34
N GLY A 47 3.09 1.63 -2.74
CA GLY A 47 3.08 2.86 -1.96
C GLY A 47 2.55 2.63 -0.55
N MET A 48 1.43 1.90 -0.44
CA MET A 48 0.88 1.54 0.87
C MET A 48 1.75 0.56 1.67
N LEU A 49 2.35 -0.42 1.01
CA LEU A 49 3.20 -1.41 1.69
C LEU A 49 4.45 -0.74 2.27
N VAL A 50 5.07 0.17 1.50
CA VAL A 50 6.23 0.95 1.92
C VAL A 50 5.86 1.89 3.08
N ASP A 51 4.77 2.64 2.96
CA ASP A 51 4.32 3.57 4.01
C ASP A 51 4.11 2.85 5.36
N ASN A 52 3.35 1.74 5.35
CA ASN A 52 3.11 0.94 6.54
C ASN A 52 4.40 0.36 7.13
N SER A 53 5.35 -0.06 6.28
CA SER A 53 6.65 -0.60 6.73
C SER A 53 7.55 0.48 7.34
N ILE A 54 7.52 1.70 6.79
CA ILE A 54 8.30 2.84 7.30
C ILE A 54 7.81 3.20 8.70
N VAL A 55 6.50 3.28 8.93
CA VAL A 55 5.92 3.60 10.25
C VAL A 55 6.37 2.60 11.32
N VAL A 56 6.35 1.30 10.99
CA VAL A 56 6.83 0.24 11.90
C VAL A 56 8.32 0.41 12.19
N LEU A 57 9.12 0.59 11.15
CA LEU A 57 10.57 0.67 11.29
C LEU A 57 11.01 1.91 12.09
N GLU A 58 10.37 3.04 11.85
CA GLU A 58 10.62 4.29 12.58
C GLU A 58 10.30 4.11 14.07
N ASN A 59 9.22 3.41 14.39
CA ASN A 59 8.88 3.12 15.78
C ASN A 59 9.88 2.18 16.47
N ILE A 60 10.31 1.11 15.78
CA ILE A 60 11.37 0.21 16.27
C ILE A 60 12.67 0.99 16.51
N TYR A 61 13.04 1.87 15.58
CA TYR A 61 14.24 2.70 15.72
C TYR A 61 14.13 3.67 16.90
N ARG A 62 12.97 4.31 17.07
CA ARG A 62 12.66 5.17 18.22
C ARG A 62 12.83 4.43 19.56
N LEU A 63 12.28 3.22 19.67
CA LEU A 63 12.39 2.40 20.87
C LEU A 63 13.83 1.93 21.12
N ARG A 64 14.58 1.63 20.05
CA ARG A 64 16.01 1.30 20.14
C ARG A 64 16.84 2.51 20.62
N GLU A 65 16.54 3.72 20.17
CA GLU A 65 17.17 4.95 20.68
C GLU A 65 16.84 5.20 22.16
N ASN A 66 15.69 4.74 22.64
CA ASN A 66 15.31 4.79 24.05
C ASN A 66 15.99 3.72 24.92
N GLY A 67 16.91 2.92 24.34
CA GLY A 67 17.74 1.96 25.07
C GLY A 67 17.23 0.52 25.09
N LEU A 68 16.16 0.20 24.34
CA LEU A 68 15.70 -1.18 24.18
C LEU A 68 16.66 -1.99 23.29
N ASP A 69 16.86 -3.26 23.64
CA ASP A 69 17.58 -4.22 22.80
C ASP A 69 16.87 -4.39 21.45
N SER A 70 17.63 -4.72 20.39
CA SER A 70 17.10 -4.89 19.04
C SER A 70 15.93 -5.87 18.95
N GLN A 71 15.95 -6.95 19.74
CA GLN A 71 14.86 -7.93 19.69
C GLN A 71 13.60 -7.38 20.37
N SER A 72 13.74 -6.82 21.57
CA SER A 72 12.62 -6.22 22.32
C SER A 72 12.01 -5.01 21.60
N ALA A 73 12.85 -4.16 21.01
CA ALA A 73 12.40 -3.01 20.22
C ALA A 73 11.58 -3.43 19.00
N SER A 74 11.92 -4.57 18.37
CA SER A 74 11.17 -5.09 17.22
C SER A 74 9.78 -5.58 17.62
N ILE A 75 9.67 -6.27 18.75
CA ILE A 75 8.40 -6.81 19.27
C ILE A 75 7.50 -5.67 19.75
N GLU A 76 8.01 -4.81 20.63
CA GLU A 76 7.21 -3.70 21.19
C GLU A 76 6.89 -2.67 20.11
N GLY A 77 7.85 -2.39 19.23
CA GLY A 77 7.68 -1.45 18.12
C GLY A 77 6.57 -1.86 17.18
N ALA A 78 6.54 -3.14 16.78
CA ALA A 78 5.46 -3.68 15.96
C ALA A 78 4.11 -3.67 16.69
N LYS A 79 4.09 -3.96 17.99
CA LYS A 79 2.87 -4.00 18.80
C LYS A 79 2.23 -2.61 18.94
N GLU A 80 3.02 -1.57 19.23
CA GLU A 80 2.52 -0.19 19.37
C GLU A 80 1.85 0.32 18.09
N VAL A 81 2.42 0.04 16.91
CA VAL A 81 1.86 0.54 15.63
C VAL A 81 0.90 -0.42 14.95
N SER A 82 0.74 -1.64 15.47
CA SER A 82 -0.10 -2.69 14.86
C SER A 82 -1.54 -2.22 14.59
N MET A 83 -2.13 -1.47 15.52
CA MET A 83 -3.48 -0.91 15.38
C MET A 83 -3.54 0.14 14.27
N ALA A 84 -2.52 1.01 14.18
CA ALA A 84 -2.45 2.05 13.16
C ALA A 84 -2.29 1.46 11.74
N VAL A 85 -1.39 0.49 11.59
CA VAL A 85 -1.20 -0.23 10.31
C VAL A 85 -2.46 -0.98 9.92
N SER A 86 -3.11 -1.65 10.88
CA SER A 86 -4.37 -2.37 10.63
C SER A 86 -5.47 -1.40 10.18
N ALA A 87 -5.63 -0.26 10.84
CA ALA A 87 -6.61 0.76 10.46
C ALA A 87 -6.35 1.34 9.05
N SER A 88 -5.08 1.59 8.71
CA SER A 88 -4.67 2.02 7.37
C SER A 88 -5.09 1.00 6.30
N THR A 89 -4.74 -0.28 6.51
CA THR A 89 -5.13 -1.35 5.58
C THR A 89 -6.65 -1.53 5.46
N LEU A 90 -7.39 -1.44 6.57
CA LEU A 90 -8.85 -1.50 6.60
C LEU A 90 -9.49 -0.35 5.82
N THR A 91 -8.93 0.85 5.92
CA THR A 91 -9.43 2.03 5.20
C THR A 91 -9.25 1.84 3.69
N THR A 92 -8.08 1.35 3.26
CA THR A 92 -7.88 1.00 1.84
C THR A 92 -8.89 -0.06 1.40
N ILE A 93 -9.05 -1.13 2.16
CA ILE A 93 -10.01 -2.18 1.80
C ILE A 93 -11.42 -1.58 1.68
N ALA A 94 -11.84 -0.71 2.60
CA ALA A 94 -13.15 -0.06 2.52
C ALA A 94 -13.33 0.83 1.29
N VAL A 95 -12.27 1.53 0.85
CA VAL A 95 -12.27 2.38 -0.35
C VAL A 95 -12.28 1.56 -1.64
N PHE A 96 -11.50 0.47 -1.70
CA PHE A 96 -11.36 -0.34 -2.92
C PHE A 96 -12.37 -1.49 -3.01
N ALA A 97 -12.95 -1.94 -1.90
CA ALA A 97 -14.00 -2.96 -1.88
C ALA A 97 -15.13 -2.67 -2.88
N PRO A 98 -15.76 -1.48 -2.90
CA PRO A 98 -16.81 -1.19 -3.87
C PRO A 98 -16.32 -1.17 -5.32
N MET A 99 -15.06 -0.76 -5.59
CA MET A 99 -14.50 -0.75 -6.95
C MET A 99 -14.46 -2.17 -7.56
N VAL A 100 -14.10 -3.18 -6.77
CA VAL A 100 -14.09 -4.58 -7.22
C VAL A 100 -15.50 -5.04 -7.63
N PHE A 101 -16.53 -4.62 -6.90
CA PHE A 101 -17.92 -4.93 -7.25
C PHE A 101 -18.41 -4.14 -8.47
N VAL A 102 -17.98 -2.89 -8.63
CA VAL A 102 -18.35 -2.04 -9.78
C VAL A 102 -17.77 -2.59 -11.09
N GLU A 103 -16.49 -3.00 -11.12
CA GLU A 103 -15.90 -3.64 -12.32
C GLU A 103 -16.68 -4.90 -12.73
N GLY A 104 -17.13 -5.71 -11.76
CA GLY A 104 -17.96 -6.89 -12.02
C GLY A 104 -19.38 -6.58 -12.52
N ILE A 105 -19.97 -5.44 -12.10
CA ILE A 105 -21.30 -5.01 -12.53
C ILE A 105 -21.25 -4.34 -13.92
N THR A 106 -20.23 -3.52 -14.19
CA THR A 106 -20.04 -2.88 -15.50
C THR A 106 -19.72 -3.92 -16.59
N ALA A 107 -18.97 -4.98 -16.26
CA ALA A 107 -18.74 -6.11 -17.17
C ALA A 107 -20.03 -6.91 -17.53
N ARG A 108 -21.07 -6.84 -16.69
CA ARG A 108 -22.37 -7.48 -16.94
C ARG A 108 -23.40 -6.54 -17.58
N GLY A 109 -23.06 -5.25 -17.68
CA GLY A 109 -23.94 -4.16 -18.06
C GLY A 109 -23.77 -3.67 -19.51
N GLU A 110 -23.40 -4.52 -20.46
CA GLU A 110 -23.60 -4.19 -21.88
C GLU A 110 -25.08 -4.30 -22.25
N LYS A 111 -25.85 -3.29 -21.87
CA LYS A 111 -26.86 -2.72 -22.76
C LYS A 111 -26.65 -1.21 -22.70
N PRO A 112 -26.11 -0.57 -23.76
CA PRO A 112 -26.18 0.87 -23.87
C PRO A 112 -27.66 1.20 -24.05
N THR A 113 -28.37 1.47 -22.96
CA THR A 113 -29.71 2.02 -23.02
C THR A 113 -29.57 3.41 -23.63
N SER A 114 -29.82 3.46 -24.94
CA SER A 114 -30.25 4.58 -25.77
C SER A 114 -31.47 5.35 -25.22
N LEU A 115 -31.75 5.28 -23.91
CA LEU A 115 -32.85 5.94 -23.23
C LEU A 115 -32.44 7.33 -22.66
N GLY A 116 -31.16 7.68 -22.70
CA GLY A 116 -30.68 9.02 -22.33
C GLY A 116 -30.96 10.12 -23.35
N VAL A 117 -31.39 9.77 -24.59
CA VAL A 117 -31.63 10.74 -25.67
C VAL A 117 -33.10 11.22 -25.72
N GLY A 118 -33.99 10.63 -24.93
CA GLY A 118 -35.41 11.03 -24.88
C GLY A 118 -35.69 12.30 -24.06
N TRP A 119 -34.75 12.75 -23.23
CA TRP A 119 -34.92 13.91 -22.33
C TRP A 119 -34.49 15.25 -22.94
N ILE A 120 -34.00 15.25 -24.19
CA ILE A 120 -33.50 16.47 -24.87
C ILE A 120 -34.36 16.83 -26.11
N ALA A 121 -35.49 16.12 -26.32
CA ALA A 121 -36.35 16.30 -27.49
C ALA A 121 -37.83 16.60 -27.13
N GLN A 122 -38.10 17.14 -25.95
CA GLN A 122 -39.42 17.64 -25.58
C GLN A 122 -39.32 19.04 -24.98
#